data_AF-A0ABD6G9K9-F1
#
_entry.id   AF-A0ABD6G9K9-F1
#
_cell.length_a   1.000
_cell.length_b   1.000
_cell.length_c   1.000
_cell.angle_alpha   90.00
_cell.angle_beta   90.00
_cell.angle_gamma   90.00
#
_symmetry.space_group_name_H-M   'P 1'
#
loop_
_entity.id
_entity.type
_entity.pdbx_description
1 polymer ?
#
loop_
_entity_poly.entity_id
_entity_poly.type
_entity_poly.pdbx_seq_one_letter_code
_entity_poly.pdbx_strand_id
1 'polypeptide(L)'
;MTVDLETSNREYPLPNIENTMAHDVARLISALTAIDVDVANILTALALKAAIDSPGFSGSPTAPTQPATANNATLATTAHVKAALSQFLSDAEGAISTITELQAALEDADVVTGLTALINTRAPLDSANLTGTPTTVTPAADDNSQKIPTTGWVQAIKATILGGVGTDGNTLAKLFAALGGDKNFAATVASDLGNKASLNSPAFTGNPTAPTQTAGSNNTRISTTAFVTTAISTALASVSSSLSSLAASVVPVGRKVSAGSGLNGGGDLSADRAISLGSAKPITNSTTGTVDNTGHDHPLGFVAAEVYTGSETDLTDFPIGESIIVYSGGLVFNRNALIVPCHNKTNGGGFTRANRSDAGTPLNGTWRVRGGLGDGHAQWYHAKRVG
;
A
#
# COMPACT_ATOMS: atom_id res chain seq x y z
N MET A 1 28.69 -116.12 147.06
CA MET A 1 27.54 -116.54 146.25
C MET A 1 27.52 -115.64 145.04
N THR A 2 27.62 -116.32 143.89
CA THR A 2 27.47 -115.93 142.48
C THR A 2 27.70 -114.49 142.04
N VAL A 3 28.74 -114.32 141.23
CA VAL A 3 28.97 -113.20 140.32
C VAL A 3 28.10 -113.48 139.09
N ASP A 4 27.04 -112.71 138.89
CA ASP A 4 26.24 -112.75 137.66
C ASP A 4 27.07 -112.20 136.48
N LEU A 5 26.93 -112.80 135.30
CA LEU A 5 27.50 -112.30 134.03
C LEU A 5 26.49 -111.37 133.36
N GLU A 6 26.95 -110.35 132.63
CA GLU A 6 26.08 -109.36 131.99
C GLU A 6 26.06 -109.48 130.45
N THR A 7 24.99 -109.01 129.78
CA THR A 7 24.89 -109.00 128.31
C THR A 7 25.83 -107.96 127.69
N SER A 8 26.39 -108.27 126.51
CA SER A 8 27.32 -107.34 125.83
C SER A 8 26.65 -106.06 125.30
N ASN A 9 25.33 -106.10 125.11
CA ASN A 9 24.54 -104.99 124.59
C ASN A 9 23.68 -104.44 125.72
N ARG A 10 24.33 -103.67 126.61
CA ARG A 10 23.77 -102.93 127.77
C ARG A 10 23.83 -103.56 129.16
N GLU A 11 24.76 -104.50 129.36
CA GLU A 11 25.13 -104.98 130.69
C GLU A 11 23.95 -105.56 131.50
N TYR A 12 22.95 -106.14 130.84
CA TYR A 12 21.83 -106.74 131.55
C TYR A 12 22.28 -108.05 132.21
N PRO A 13 21.96 -108.28 133.49
CA PRO A 13 22.45 -109.48 134.17
C PRO A 13 21.81 -110.74 133.56
N LEU A 14 22.56 -111.84 133.41
CA LEU A 14 22.19 -113.13 132.79
C LEU A 14 21.89 -114.21 133.85
N PRO A 15 21.03 -115.21 133.57
CA PRO A 15 20.73 -116.29 134.51
C PRO A 15 21.96 -117.17 134.79
N ASN A 16 22.14 -117.60 136.05
CA ASN A 16 23.18 -118.56 136.45
C ASN A 16 22.52 -119.75 137.18
N ILE A 17 22.96 -120.97 136.89
CA ILE A 17 22.38 -122.22 137.40
C ILE A 17 22.51 -122.41 138.92
N GLU A 18 23.42 -121.69 139.58
CA GLU A 18 23.61 -121.74 141.03
C GLU A 18 22.73 -120.73 141.80
N ASN A 19 21.97 -119.88 141.10
CA ASN A 19 21.15 -118.86 141.74
C ASN A 19 19.91 -119.46 142.41
N THR A 20 19.62 -118.98 143.62
CA THR A 20 18.33 -119.25 144.25
C THR A 20 17.22 -118.54 143.47
N MET A 21 15.99 -119.08 143.51
CA MET A 21 14.83 -118.47 142.84
C MET A 21 14.64 -117.00 143.21
N ALA A 22 14.95 -116.62 144.46
CA ALA A 22 14.88 -115.24 144.93
C ALA A 22 15.90 -114.31 144.24
N HIS A 23 17.11 -114.82 143.95
CA HIS A 23 18.14 -114.08 143.22
C HIS A 23 17.75 -113.87 141.75
N ASP A 24 17.25 -114.91 141.09
CA ASP A 24 16.80 -114.78 139.69
C ASP A 24 15.60 -113.85 139.55
N VAL A 25 14.67 -113.86 140.52
CA VAL A 25 13.58 -112.89 140.56
C VAL A 25 14.11 -111.46 140.72
N ALA A 26 15.06 -111.22 141.63
CA ALA A 26 15.66 -109.89 141.81
C ALA A 26 16.40 -109.41 140.55
N ARG A 27 17.12 -110.31 139.88
CA ARG A 27 17.84 -110.03 138.62
C ARG A 27 16.88 -109.68 137.49
N LEU A 28 15.79 -110.44 137.34
CA LEU A 28 14.74 -110.16 136.37
C LEU A 28 14.10 -108.80 136.63
N ILE A 29 13.84 -108.44 137.90
CA ILE A 29 13.33 -107.12 138.28
C ILE A 29 14.32 -106.02 137.85
N SER A 30 15.62 -106.19 138.12
CA SER A 30 16.65 -105.21 137.71
C SER A 30 16.75 -105.05 136.19
N ALA A 31 16.76 -106.14 135.43
CA ALA A 31 16.79 -106.09 133.98
C ALA A 31 15.53 -105.41 133.40
N LEU A 32 14.35 -105.73 133.96
CA LEU A 32 13.09 -105.11 133.53
C LEU A 32 13.07 -103.60 133.84
N THR A 33 13.62 -103.19 134.98
CA THR A 33 13.77 -101.78 135.35
C THR A 33 14.71 -101.04 134.40
N ALA A 34 15.83 -101.66 134.02
CA ALA A 34 16.79 -101.05 133.08
C ALA A 34 16.23 -100.94 131.65
N ILE A 35 15.40 -101.91 131.23
CA ILE A 35 14.65 -101.84 129.96
C ILE A 35 13.64 -100.70 129.99
N ASP A 36 12.95 -100.48 131.11
CA ASP A 36 11.96 -99.40 131.24
C ASP A 36 12.61 -98.01 131.07
N VAL A 37 13.78 -97.80 131.69
CA VAL A 37 14.59 -96.59 131.51
C VAL A 37 14.99 -96.38 130.05
N ASP A 38 15.37 -97.44 129.36
CA ASP A 38 15.72 -97.40 127.94
C ASP A 38 14.57 -97.04 127.03
N VAL A 39 13.42 -97.69 127.24
CA VAL A 39 12.20 -97.40 126.49
C VAL A 39 11.79 -95.95 126.70
N ALA A 40 11.92 -95.41 127.92
CA ALA A 40 11.69 -94.00 128.20
C ALA A 40 12.67 -93.07 127.44
N ASN A 41 13.95 -93.42 127.36
CA ASN A 41 14.95 -92.67 126.60
C ASN A 41 14.70 -92.71 125.07
N ILE A 42 14.26 -93.85 124.55
CA ILE A 42 13.89 -93.99 123.14
C ILE A 42 12.64 -93.17 122.84
N LEU A 43 11.62 -93.23 123.70
CA LEU A 43 10.39 -92.45 123.57
C LEU A 43 10.68 -90.94 123.56
N THR A 44 11.59 -90.47 124.42
CA THR A 44 12.01 -89.06 124.46
C THR A 44 12.81 -88.67 123.21
N ALA A 45 13.72 -89.51 122.72
CA ALA A 45 14.47 -89.25 121.49
C ALA A 45 13.58 -89.25 120.23
N LEU A 46 12.59 -90.14 120.17
CA LEU A 46 11.62 -90.22 119.07
C LEU A 46 10.70 -88.99 119.06
N ALA A 47 10.32 -88.48 120.24
CA ALA A 47 9.56 -87.24 120.37
C ALA A 47 10.28 -85.99 119.82
N LEU A 48 11.61 -86.05 119.64
CA LEU A 48 12.42 -84.98 119.02
C LEU A 48 12.58 -85.12 117.49
N LYS A 49 12.05 -86.20 116.88
CA LYS A 49 12.10 -86.41 115.42
C LYS A 49 10.81 -85.88 114.77
N ALA A 50 10.93 -85.29 113.59
CA ALA A 50 9.78 -84.91 112.77
C ALA A 50 9.26 -86.12 111.95
N ALA A 51 7.98 -86.09 111.55
CA ALA A 51 7.39 -87.08 110.65
C ALA A 51 8.04 -87.05 109.26
N ILE A 52 8.10 -88.19 108.58
CA ILE A 52 8.62 -88.28 107.19
C ILE A 52 7.68 -87.57 106.22
N ASP A 53 6.37 -87.83 106.35
CA ASP A 53 5.35 -87.17 105.54
C ASP A 53 4.86 -85.91 106.26
N SER A 54 4.98 -84.78 105.58
CA SER A 54 4.57 -83.46 106.10
C SER A 54 5.17 -83.15 107.49
N PRO A 55 6.51 -83.09 107.61
CA PRO A 55 7.16 -82.76 108.88
C PRO A 55 6.67 -81.42 109.42
N GLY A 56 6.21 -81.41 110.68
CA GLY A 56 6.06 -80.18 111.45
C GLY A 56 7.42 -79.74 111.98
N PHE A 57 7.89 -78.56 111.59
CA PHE A 57 9.12 -77.97 112.14
C PHE A 57 8.79 -77.02 113.30
N SER A 58 9.51 -77.14 114.42
CA SER A 58 9.47 -76.18 115.52
C SER A 58 10.80 -75.39 115.59
N GLY A 59 10.78 -74.25 116.28
CA GLY A 59 11.95 -73.36 116.35
C GLY A 59 12.22 -72.60 115.04
N SER A 60 13.49 -72.36 114.71
CA SER A 60 13.93 -71.67 113.49
C SER A 60 14.69 -72.63 112.57
N PRO A 61 13.98 -73.44 111.75
CA PRO A 61 14.63 -74.40 110.85
C PRO A 61 15.50 -73.70 109.80
N THR A 62 16.69 -74.27 109.53
CA THR A 62 17.60 -73.78 108.49
C THR A 62 17.59 -74.70 107.27
N ALA A 63 17.57 -74.14 106.06
CA ALA A 63 17.70 -74.86 104.80
C ALA A 63 18.77 -74.19 103.92
N PRO A 64 19.41 -74.91 102.97
CA PRO A 64 20.34 -74.31 102.02
C PRO A 64 19.66 -73.22 101.17
N THR A 65 20.28 -72.04 101.07
CA THR A 65 19.74 -70.92 100.26
C THR A 65 20.01 -71.17 98.78
N GLN A 66 18.95 -71.18 97.97
CA GLN A 66 19.03 -71.37 96.53
C GLN A 66 19.32 -70.05 95.79
N PRO A 67 19.90 -70.11 94.57
CA PRO A 67 20.05 -68.95 93.68
C PRO A 67 18.69 -68.28 93.39
N ALA A 68 18.67 -66.98 93.12
CA ALA A 68 17.44 -66.20 92.90
C ALA A 68 16.56 -66.70 91.73
N THR A 69 17.14 -67.41 90.77
CA THR A 69 16.46 -67.94 89.57
C THR A 69 15.91 -69.36 89.75
N ALA A 70 16.09 -69.97 90.93
CA ALA A 70 15.65 -71.35 91.16
C ALA A 70 14.11 -71.46 91.15
N ASN A 71 13.59 -72.44 90.41
CA ASN A 71 12.14 -72.70 90.23
C ASN A 71 11.79 -74.18 90.43
N ASN A 72 12.28 -74.77 91.51
CA ASN A 72 12.12 -76.20 91.79
C ASN A 72 11.37 -76.43 93.12
N ALA A 73 11.14 -77.69 93.47
CA ALA A 73 10.35 -78.08 94.64
C ALA A 73 11.11 -78.01 95.99
N THR A 74 12.26 -77.33 96.06
CA THR A 74 12.99 -77.17 97.33
C THR A 74 12.37 -76.08 98.22
N LEU A 75 12.69 -76.10 99.53
CA LEU A 75 12.21 -75.08 100.46
C LEU A 75 12.87 -73.72 100.19
N ALA A 76 12.06 -72.68 100.01
CA ALA A 76 12.54 -71.31 99.87
C ALA A 76 12.98 -70.73 101.22
N THR A 77 14.22 -70.22 101.30
CA THR A 77 14.70 -69.45 102.46
C THR A 77 14.33 -67.98 102.32
N THR A 78 14.32 -67.25 103.43
CA THR A 78 14.11 -65.78 103.44
C THR A 78 15.16 -65.03 102.62
N ALA A 79 16.41 -65.55 102.57
CA ALA A 79 17.47 -64.99 101.74
C ALA A 79 17.21 -65.18 100.24
N HIS A 80 16.68 -66.34 99.83
CA HIS A 80 16.29 -66.60 98.45
C HIS A 80 15.17 -65.65 98.00
N VAL A 81 14.11 -65.50 98.80
CA VAL A 81 12.99 -64.59 98.49
C VAL A 81 13.47 -63.14 98.38
N LYS A 82 14.36 -62.69 99.28
CA LYS A 82 14.96 -61.34 99.20
C LYS A 82 15.77 -61.15 97.92
N ALA A 83 16.56 -62.13 97.51
CA ALA A 83 17.35 -62.05 96.30
C ALA A 83 16.48 -62.02 95.03
N ALA A 84 15.46 -62.89 94.96
CA ALA A 84 14.51 -62.91 93.84
C ALA A 84 13.72 -61.59 93.74
N LEU A 85 13.28 -61.05 94.87
CA LEU A 85 12.58 -59.76 94.91
C LEU A 85 13.49 -58.60 94.51
N SER A 86 14.75 -58.61 94.96
CA SER A 86 15.72 -57.58 94.56
C SER A 86 16.00 -57.63 93.06
N GLN A 87 16.13 -58.83 92.47
CA GLN A 87 16.30 -58.99 91.03
C GLN A 87 15.09 -58.43 90.26
N PHE A 88 13.87 -58.77 90.70
CA PHE A 88 12.64 -58.23 90.12
C PHE A 88 12.58 -56.69 90.16
N LEU A 89 12.98 -56.10 91.29
CA LEU A 89 12.99 -54.63 91.45
C LEU A 89 14.08 -53.96 90.60
N SER A 90 15.28 -54.53 90.50
CA SER A 90 16.36 -54.01 89.64
C SER A 90 16.02 -54.10 88.15
N ASP A 91 15.37 -55.19 87.72
CA ASP A 91 14.91 -55.33 86.32
C ASP A 91 13.81 -54.30 85.99
N ALA A 92 12.99 -53.92 86.97
CA ALA A 92 11.95 -52.90 86.82
C ALA A 92 12.50 -51.45 86.88
N GLU A 93 13.65 -51.22 87.51
CA GLU A 93 14.22 -49.89 87.75
C GLU A 93 14.45 -49.10 86.45
N GLY A 94 14.93 -49.75 85.38
CA GLY A 94 15.13 -49.10 84.07
C GLY A 94 13.83 -48.70 83.37
N ALA A 95 12.79 -49.53 83.47
CA ALA A 95 11.47 -49.21 82.90
C ALA A 95 10.77 -48.10 83.69
N ILE A 96 10.89 -48.11 85.02
CA ILE A 96 10.31 -47.10 85.91
C ILE A 96 11.02 -45.74 85.74
N SER A 97 12.35 -45.72 85.57
CA SER A 97 13.10 -44.48 85.26
C SER A 97 12.60 -43.83 83.97
N THR A 98 12.47 -44.62 82.90
CA THR A 98 12.01 -44.12 81.59
C THR A 98 10.59 -43.55 81.66
N ILE A 99 9.67 -44.22 82.37
CA ILE A 99 8.30 -43.73 82.57
C ILE A 99 8.30 -42.43 83.39
N THR A 100 9.15 -42.34 84.42
CA THR A 100 9.28 -41.16 85.26
C THR A 100 9.84 -39.97 84.49
N GLU A 101 10.86 -40.19 83.67
CA GLU A 101 11.46 -39.17 82.79
C GLU A 101 10.45 -38.65 81.75
N LEU A 102 9.68 -39.56 81.13
CA LEU A 102 8.63 -39.18 80.19
C LEU A 102 7.50 -38.40 80.88
N GLN A 103 7.10 -38.81 82.09
CA GLN A 103 6.09 -38.09 82.86
C GLN A 103 6.58 -36.68 83.22
N ALA A 104 7.82 -36.55 83.71
CA ALA A 104 8.41 -35.25 84.02
C ALA A 104 8.50 -34.33 82.78
N ALA A 105 8.89 -34.89 81.63
CA ALA A 105 8.96 -34.13 80.38
C ALA A 105 7.59 -33.70 79.85
N LEU A 106 6.53 -34.49 80.10
CA LEU A 106 5.17 -34.17 79.67
C LEU A 106 4.41 -33.28 80.67
N GLU A 107 4.82 -33.25 81.94
CA GLU A 107 4.34 -32.31 82.95
C GLU A 107 5.00 -30.92 82.83
N ASP A 108 6.14 -30.83 82.15
CA ASP A 108 6.78 -29.55 81.83
C ASP A 108 5.91 -28.74 80.85
N ALA A 109 5.29 -27.68 81.39
CA ALA A 109 4.44 -26.77 80.65
C ALA A 109 5.15 -26.09 79.47
N ASP A 110 6.47 -25.89 79.54
CA ASP A 110 7.25 -25.28 78.47
C ASP A 110 7.46 -26.27 77.32
N VAL A 111 7.67 -27.56 77.62
CA VAL A 111 7.73 -28.64 76.60
C VAL A 111 6.39 -28.77 75.89
N VAL A 112 5.29 -28.82 76.65
CA VAL A 112 3.93 -28.92 76.08
C VAL A 112 3.57 -27.68 75.26
N THR A 113 3.90 -26.48 75.76
CA THR A 113 3.67 -25.21 75.06
C THR A 113 4.53 -25.12 73.80
N GLY A 114 5.81 -25.50 73.88
CA GLY A 114 6.73 -25.53 72.75
C GLY A 114 6.32 -26.53 71.67
N LEU A 115 5.89 -27.73 72.06
CA LEU A 115 5.36 -28.72 71.13
C LEU A 115 4.06 -28.25 70.48
N THR A 116 3.16 -27.64 71.26
CA THR A 116 1.91 -27.07 70.75
C THR A 116 2.18 -25.91 69.79
N ALA A 117 3.13 -25.03 70.11
CA ALA A 117 3.56 -23.95 69.23
C ALA A 117 4.14 -24.51 67.92
N LEU A 118 5.01 -25.52 68.00
CA LEU A 118 5.58 -26.17 66.81
C LEU A 118 4.49 -26.82 65.96
N ILE A 119 3.55 -27.54 66.55
CA ILE A 119 2.41 -28.15 65.84
C ILE A 119 1.59 -27.07 65.15
N ASN A 120 1.30 -25.95 65.83
CA ASN A 120 0.53 -24.84 65.27
C ASN A 120 1.26 -24.07 64.15
N THR A 121 2.58 -24.26 63.96
CA THR A 121 3.31 -23.73 62.79
C THR A 121 3.22 -24.64 61.56
N ARG A 122 2.73 -25.88 61.70
CA ARG A 122 2.59 -26.82 60.57
C ARG A 122 1.24 -26.61 59.89
N ALA A 123 1.23 -26.70 58.56
CA ALA A 123 -0.02 -26.72 57.81
C ALA A 123 -0.77 -28.05 58.07
N PRO A 124 -2.12 -28.04 58.18
CA PRO A 124 -2.89 -29.27 58.34
C PRO A 124 -2.78 -30.12 57.06
N LEU A 125 -2.86 -31.45 57.23
CA LEU A 125 -2.76 -32.41 56.13
C LEU A 125 -3.94 -32.26 55.16
N ASP A 126 -5.14 -32.16 55.71
CA ASP A 126 -6.36 -31.92 54.95
C ASP A 126 -6.65 -30.42 54.89
N SER A 127 -6.92 -29.91 53.69
CA SER A 127 -7.35 -28.53 53.46
C SER A 127 -6.45 -27.46 54.10
N ALA A 128 -5.13 -27.59 53.91
CA ALA A 128 -4.14 -26.60 54.33
C ALA A 128 -4.52 -25.15 53.99
N ASN A 129 -4.73 -24.31 55.01
CA ASN A 129 -4.83 -22.87 54.84
C ASN A 129 -3.43 -22.23 54.83
N LEU A 130 -2.84 -22.11 53.64
CA LEU A 130 -1.50 -21.53 53.47
C LEU A 130 -1.54 -20.00 53.64
N THR A 131 -0.87 -19.48 54.68
CA THR A 131 -0.73 -18.03 54.93
C THR A 131 0.68 -17.52 54.58
N GLY A 132 0.84 -16.21 54.34
CA GLY A 132 2.13 -15.61 53.97
C GLY A 132 2.45 -15.73 52.48
N THR A 133 3.73 -15.94 52.14
CA THR A 133 4.21 -16.11 50.75
C THR A 133 4.74 -17.53 50.53
N PRO A 134 3.87 -18.56 50.43
CA PRO A 134 4.29 -19.94 50.24
C PRO A 134 5.06 -20.10 48.91
N THR A 135 6.21 -20.76 48.96
CA THR A 135 7.02 -21.08 47.76
C THR A 135 6.89 -22.56 47.42
N THR A 136 6.73 -22.88 46.14
CA THR A 136 6.76 -24.26 45.62
C THR A 136 7.65 -24.30 44.38
N VAL A 137 8.00 -25.50 43.90
CA VAL A 137 8.67 -25.66 42.61
C VAL A 137 7.69 -25.30 41.50
N THR A 138 8.09 -24.42 40.59
CA THR A 138 7.26 -24.03 39.43
C THR A 138 7.05 -25.25 38.52
N PRO A 139 5.80 -25.72 38.34
CA PRO A 139 5.51 -26.83 37.43
C PRO A 139 5.86 -26.47 35.97
N ALA A 140 6.03 -27.50 35.13
CA ALA A 140 6.12 -27.30 33.69
C ALA A 140 4.78 -26.78 33.13
N ALA A 141 4.81 -26.05 32.01
CA ALA A 141 3.61 -25.42 31.44
C ALA A 141 2.57 -26.44 30.93
N ASP A 142 2.97 -27.68 30.69
CA ASP A 142 2.14 -28.80 30.26
C ASP A 142 1.75 -29.76 31.40
N ASP A 143 2.14 -29.45 32.65
CA ASP A 143 1.83 -30.28 33.81
C ASP A 143 0.32 -30.24 34.13
N ASN A 144 -0.32 -31.41 34.19
CA ASN A 144 -1.74 -31.61 34.49
C ASN A 144 -1.99 -32.30 35.85
N SER A 145 -0.97 -32.37 36.70
CA SER A 145 -1.04 -33.01 38.02
C SER A 145 -1.74 -32.11 39.05
N GLN A 146 -1.98 -32.65 40.25
CA GLN A 146 -2.57 -31.90 41.38
C GLN A 146 -1.56 -30.99 42.12
N LYS A 147 -0.50 -30.51 41.45
CA LYS A 147 0.50 -29.61 42.05
C LYS A 147 -0.07 -28.21 42.22
N ILE A 148 0.38 -27.48 43.23
CA ILE A 148 0.01 -26.07 43.45
C ILE A 148 0.62 -25.21 42.32
N PRO A 149 -0.19 -24.47 41.55
CA PRO A 149 0.33 -23.56 40.51
C PRO A 149 1.10 -22.38 41.13
N THR A 150 2.26 -22.05 40.58
CA THR A 150 3.02 -20.85 40.97
C THR A 150 2.68 -19.66 40.09
N THR A 151 3.01 -18.44 40.54
CA THR A 151 2.92 -17.24 39.68
C THR A 151 3.79 -17.35 38.43
N GLY A 152 4.93 -18.03 38.49
CA GLY A 152 5.76 -18.34 37.31
C GLY A 152 5.04 -19.22 36.29
N TRP A 153 4.34 -20.27 36.74
CA TRP A 153 3.51 -21.10 35.88
C TRP A 153 2.36 -20.30 35.25
N VAL A 154 1.66 -19.47 36.04
CA VAL A 154 0.59 -18.60 35.51
C VAL A 154 1.12 -17.63 34.46
N GLN A 155 2.32 -17.06 34.65
CA GLN A 155 2.94 -16.19 33.65
C GLN A 155 3.36 -16.95 32.39
N ALA A 156 3.83 -18.20 32.52
CA ALA A 156 4.14 -19.07 31.38
C ALA A 156 2.87 -19.43 30.59
N ILE A 157 1.78 -19.83 31.26
CA ILE A 157 0.49 -20.10 30.62
C ILE A 157 -0.08 -18.82 29.99
N LYS A 158 -0.01 -17.68 30.68
CA LYS A 158 -0.40 -16.38 30.12
C LYS A 158 0.39 -16.07 28.84
N ALA A 159 1.70 -16.31 28.83
CA ALA A 159 2.52 -16.14 27.64
C ALA A 159 2.07 -17.09 26.51
N THR A 160 1.76 -18.35 26.83
CA THR A 160 1.21 -19.31 25.86
C THR A 160 -0.14 -18.87 25.29
N ILE A 161 -1.07 -18.43 26.15
CA ILE A 161 -2.43 -17.97 25.78
C ILE A 161 -2.38 -16.66 24.98
N LEU A 162 -1.53 -15.71 25.37
CA LEU A 162 -1.28 -14.47 24.60
C LEU A 162 -0.45 -14.73 23.32
N GLY A 163 -0.14 -15.99 23.04
CA GLY A 163 0.66 -16.41 21.90
C GLY A 163 2.08 -16.71 22.36
N GLY A 164 2.32 -17.98 22.74
CA GLY A 164 3.65 -18.56 22.88
C GLY A 164 4.38 -18.59 21.53
N VAL A 165 4.75 -17.42 21.02
CA VAL A 165 5.63 -17.23 19.86
C VAL A 165 6.68 -16.21 20.27
N GLY A 166 7.94 -16.67 20.34
CA GLY A 166 9.06 -15.89 20.87
C GLY A 166 9.26 -14.54 20.16
N THR A 167 9.75 -13.53 20.91
CA THR A 167 10.25 -12.16 20.60
C THR A 167 9.54 -11.28 19.54
N ASP A 168 8.68 -11.85 18.72
CA ASP A 168 7.94 -11.28 17.61
C ASP A 168 6.42 -11.36 17.87
N GLY A 169 6.03 -11.74 19.08
CA GLY A 169 4.72 -12.30 19.45
C GLY A 169 3.67 -11.30 19.90
N ASN A 170 2.97 -10.73 18.92
CA ASN A 170 1.54 -10.51 19.10
C ASN A 170 0.86 -10.75 17.76
N THR A 171 0.49 -12.00 17.45
CA THR A 171 -0.18 -12.34 16.19
C THR A 171 -1.46 -11.52 16.00
N LEU A 172 -2.19 -11.25 17.09
CA LEU A 172 -3.41 -10.42 17.07
C LEU A 172 -3.10 -8.94 16.82
N ALA A 173 -2.05 -8.35 17.40
CA ALA A 173 -1.65 -6.98 17.10
C ALA A 173 -0.92 -6.85 15.77
N LYS A 174 -0.24 -7.89 15.30
CA LYS A 174 0.30 -7.96 13.94
C LYS A 174 -0.82 -8.07 12.93
N LEU A 175 -1.87 -8.85 13.20
CA LEU A 175 -3.10 -8.88 12.40
C LEU A 175 -3.80 -7.51 12.45
N PHE A 176 -3.96 -6.92 13.64
CA PHE A 176 -4.54 -5.59 13.79
C PHE A 176 -3.74 -4.53 13.03
N ALA A 177 -2.41 -4.51 13.16
CA ALA A 177 -1.52 -3.60 12.42
C ALA A 177 -1.51 -3.89 10.91
N ALA A 178 -1.55 -5.16 10.49
CA ALA A 178 -1.63 -5.55 9.08
C ALA A 178 -2.97 -5.13 8.45
N LEU A 179 -4.03 -5.07 9.25
CA LEU A 179 -5.32 -4.49 8.89
C LEU A 179 -5.38 -2.96 9.10
N GLY A 180 -4.23 -2.30 9.31
CA GLY A 180 -4.13 -0.85 9.47
C GLY A 180 -4.72 -0.30 10.77
N GLY A 181 -4.94 -1.14 11.77
CA GLY A 181 -5.64 -0.79 13.00
C GLY A 181 -7.15 -0.60 12.82
N ASP A 182 -7.71 -1.09 11.71
CA ASP A 182 -9.12 -0.91 11.40
C ASP A 182 -10.01 -1.93 12.12
N LYS A 183 -10.61 -1.49 13.23
CA LYS A 183 -11.62 -2.26 13.98
C LYS A 183 -12.87 -2.64 13.17
N ASN A 184 -13.11 -1.96 12.06
CA ASN A 184 -14.28 -2.11 11.19
C ASN A 184 -13.88 -2.57 9.77
N PHE A 185 -12.75 -3.28 9.62
CA PHE A 185 -12.16 -3.68 8.33
C PHE A 185 -13.20 -4.17 7.29
N ALA A 186 -14.14 -5.03 7.69
CA ALA A 186 -15.19 -5.52 6.79
C ALA A 186 -16.09 -4.40 6.22
N ALA A 187 -16.48 -3.42 7.05
CA ALA A 187 -17.29 -2.29 6.62
C ALA A 187 -16.49 -1.33 5.74
N THR A 188 -15.21 -1.11 6.06
CA THR A 188 -14.30 -0.28 5.24
C THR A 188 -14.11 -0.88 3.87
N VAL A 189 -13.77 -2.17 3.78
CA VAL A 189 -13.63 -2.89 2.51
C VAL A 189 -14.94 -2.86 1.71
N ALA A 190 -16.09 -3.05 2.36
CA ALA A 190 -17.38 -2.97 1.69
C ALA A 190 -17.65 -1.57 1.10
N SER A 191 -17.32 -0.51 1.84
CA SER A 191 -17.44 0.87 1.37
C SER A 191 -16.48 1.16 0.21
N ASP A 192 -15.22 0.75 0.33
CA ASP A 192 -14.20 0.93 -0.72
C ASP A 192 -14.57 0.20 -2.01
N LEU A 193 -15.15 -1.01 -1.89
CA LEU A 193 -15.70 -1.73 -3.04
C LEU A 193 -16.94 -1.03 -3.61
N GLY A 194 -17.82 -0.51 -2.75
CA GLY A 194 -19.00 0.26 -3.17
C GLY A 194 -18.65 1.55 -3.93
N ASN A 195 -17.48 2.13 -3.69
CA ASN A 195 -16.99 3.33 -4.37
C ASN A 195 -16.35 3.05 -5.74
N LYS A 196 -16.12 1.78 -6.12
CA LYS A 196 -15.54 1.43 -7.43
C LYS A 196 -16.64 1.31 -8.49
N ALA A 197 -16.30 1.69 -9.73
CA ALA A 197 -17.17 1.48 -10.88
C ALA A 197 -17.22 -0.01 -11.27
N SER A 198 -18.34 -0.48 -11.82
CA SER A 198 -18.50 -1.86 -12.31
C SER A 198 -17.58 -2.17 -13.49
N LEU A 199 -17.10 -3.41 -13.60
CA LEU A 199 -16.21 -3.81 -14.69
C LEU A 199 -16.92 -3.84 -16.05
N ASN A 200 -18.14 -4.39 -16.07
CA ASN A 200 -18.97 -4.40 -17.27
C ASN A 200 -19.89 -3.19 -17.26
N SER A 201 -19.87 -2.41 -18.35
CA SER A 201 -20.74 -1.25 -18.56
C SER A 201 -20.77 -0.27 -17.37
N PRO A 202 -19.60 0.23 -16.91
CA PRO A 202 -19.55 1.18 -15.80
C PRO A 202 -20.36 2.44 -16.11
N ALA A 203 -21.23 2.84 -15.18
CA ALA A 203 -21.69 4.21 -15.08
C ALA A 203 -20.67 5.00 -14.25
N PHE A 204 -19.92 5.90 -14.88
CA PHE A 204 -19.00 6.78 -14.16
C PHE A 204 -19.75 7.97 -13.55
N THR A 205 -19.36 8.39 -12.35
CA THR A 205 -19.88 9.59 -11.67
C THR A 205 -18.83 10.71 -11.68
N GLY A 206 -19.26 11.96 -11.44
CA GLY A 206 -18.39 13.14 -11.50
C GLY A 206 -18.00 13.53 -12.93
N ASN A 207 -16.77 14.03 -13.11
CA ASN A 207 -16.19 14.38 -14.42
C ASN A 207 -15.02 13.43 -14.73
N PRO A 208 -15.27 12.27 -15.39
CA PRO A 208 -14.23 11.30 -15.68
C PRO A 208 -13.14 11.90 -16.56
N THR A 209 -11.88 11.70 -16.16
CA THR A 209 -10.72 12.09 -16.97
C THR A 209 -10.15 10.88 -17.69
N ALA A 210 -9.77 11.03 -18.94
CA ALA A 210 -9.03 10.03 -19.71
C ALA A 210 -7.84 10.69 -20.43
N PRO A 211 -6.78 9.95 -20.78
CA PRO A 211 -5.68 10.49 -21.56
C PRO A 211 -6.15 10.92 -22.97
N THR A 212 -5.85 12.16 -23.36
CA THR A 212 -6.11 12.66 -24.72
C THR A 212 -5.21 11.95 -25.71
N GLN A 213 -5.80 11.23 -26.68
CA GLN A 213 -5.04 10.49 -27.70
C GLN A 213 -4.44 11.44 -28.75
N THR A 214 -3.45 10.96 -29.48
CA THR A 214 -2.87 11.67 -30.63
C THR A 214 -3.85 11.70 -31.80
N ALA A 215 -3.82 12.78 -32.60
CA ALA A 215 -4.68 12.96 -33.77
C ALA A 215 -4.59 11.76 -34.75
N GLY A 216 -5.72 11.37 -35.34
CA GLY A 216 -5.80 10.22 -36.25
C GLY A 216 -5.91 8.85 -35.57
N SER A 217 -5.89 8.77 -34.23
CA SER A 217 -6.10 7.51 -33.50
C SER A 217 -7.47 6.88 -33.82
N ASN A 218 -7.49 5.58 -34.13
CA ASN A 218 -8.68 4.82 -34.54
C ASN A 218 -8.89 3.52 -33.73
N ASN A 219 -8.58 3.54 -32.43
CA ASN A 219 -8.71 2.39 -31.53
C ASN A 219 -9.99 2.46 -30.67
N THR A 220 -10.21 1.45 -29.84
CA THR A 220 -11.41 1.31 -28.98
C THR A 220 -11.30 2.04 -27.64
N ARG A 221 -10.35 2.96 -27.46
CA ARG A 221 -10.18 3.73 -26.21
C ARG A 221 -11.21 4.87 -26.12
N ILE A 222 -11.40 5.40 -24.90
CA ILE A 222 -12.28 6.55 -24.64
C ILE A 222 -11.73 7.79 -25.34
N SER A 223 -12.60 8.50 -26.06
CA SER A 223 -12.29 9.80 -26.67
C SER A 223 -12.56 10.94 -25.69
N THR A 224 -11.58 11.84 -25.50
CA THR A 224 -11.75 13.03 -24.65
C THR A 224 -12.37 14.18 -25.44
N THR A 225 -13.00 15.13 -24.74
CA THR A 225 -13.54 16.36 -25.36
C THR A 225 -12.44 17.17 -26.07
N ALA A 226 -11.22 17.19 -25.53
CA ALA A 226 -10.06 17.84 -26.14
C ALA A 226 -9.67 17.19 -27.49
N PHE A 227 -9.68 15.85 -27.57
CA PHE A 227 -9.42 15.14 -28.82
C PHE A 227 -10.47 15.47 -29.88
N VAL A 228 -11.75 15.39 -29.52
CA VAL A 228 -12.87 15.69 -30.43
C VAL A 228 -12.81 17.13 -30.92
N THR A 229 -12.57 18.08 -30.03
CA THR A 229 -12.45 19.51 -30.38
C THR A 229 -11.32 19.75 -31.37
N THR A 230 -10.16 19.10 -31.15
CA THR A 230 -9.01 19.20 -32.05
C THR A 230 -9.29 18.59 -33.42
N ALA A 231 -9.90 17.40 -33.44
CA ALA A 231 -10.28 16.72 -34.69
C ALA A 231 -11.27 17.55 -35.52
N ILE A 232 -12.32 18.09 -34.88
CA ILE A 232 -13.31 18.95 -35.54
C ILE A 232 -12.67 20.24 -36.04
N SER A 233 -11.84 20.90 -35.23
CA SER A 233 -11.15 22.14 -35.63
C SER A 233 -10.25 21.93 -36.85
N THR A 234 -9.56 20.79 -36.90
CA THR A 234 -8.70 20.42 -38.02
C THR A 234 -9.52 20.18 -39.29
N ALA A 235 -10.65 19.47 -39.19
CA ALA A 235 -11.56 19.25 -40.30
C ALA A 235 -12.21 20.56 -40.80
N LEU A 236 -12.61 21.45 -39.90
CA LEU A 236 -13.15 22.76 -40.26
C LEU A 236 -12.12 23.63 -40.97
N ALA A 237 -10.85 23.59 -40.54
CA ALA A 237 -9.77 24.32 -41.19
C ALA A 237 -9.54 23.83 -42.64
N SER A 238 -9.53 22.51 -42.88
CA SER A 238 -9.34 21.94 -44.22
C SER A 238 -10.52 22.23 -45.17
N VAL A 239 -11.75 22.21 -44.64
CA VAL A 239 -12.94 22.64 -45.39
C VAL A 239 -12.85 24.13 -45.72
N SER A 240 -12.48 24.97 -44.75
CA SER A 240 -12.35 26.41 -44.96
C SER A 240 -11.30 26.76 -46.01
N SER A 241 -10.15 26.08 -45.99
CA SER A 241 -9.13 26.26 -47.02
C SER A 241 -9.61 25.80 -48.41
N SER A 242 -10.35 24.69 -48.47
CA SER A 242 -10.90 24.18 -49.73
C SER A 242 -11.95 25.14 -50.31
N LEU A 243 -12.84 25.67 -49.47
CA LEU A 243 -13.83 26.66 -49.88
C LEU A 243 -13.16 27.96 -50.36
N SER A 244 -12.11 28.40 -49.67
CA SER A 244 -11.33 29.58 -50.06
C SER A 244 -10.65 29.38 -51.43
N SER A 245 -10.07 28.20 -51.65
CA SER A 245 -9.49 27.82 -52.95
C SER A 245 -10.55 27.81 -54.05
N LEU A 246 -11.73 27.22 -53.79
CA LEU A 246 -12.83 27.20 -54.74
C LEU A 246 -13.30 28.62 -55.06
N ALA A 247 -13.48 29.48 -54.05
CA ALA A 247 -13.87 30.87 -54.23
C ALA A 247 -12.86 31.67 -55.08
N ALA A 248 -11.56 31.35 -54.98
CA ALA A 248 -10.52 31.96 -55.81
C ALA A 248 -10.49 31.39 -57.25
N SER A 249 -10.86 30.13 -57.41
CA SER A 249 -10.73 29.41 -58.69
C SER A 249 -11.99 29.44 -59.56
N VAL A 250 -13.14 29.86 -59.02
CA VAL A 250 -14.36 30.13 -59.80
C VAL A 250 -14.42 31.57 -60.26
N VAL A 251 -15.12 31.83 -61.36
CA VAL A 251 -15.42 33.19 -61.81
C VAL A 251 -16.52 33.78 -60.91
N PRO A 252 -16.28 34.89 -60.19
CA PRO A 252 -17.33 35.54 -59.40
C PRO A 252 -18.51 35.98 -60.28
N VAL A 253 -19.73 35.93 -59.72
CA VAL A 253 -21.00 36.29 -60.39
C VAL A 253 -21.10 37.76 -60.84
N GLY A 254 -20.10 38.58 -60.54
CA GLY A 254 -19.94 39.92 -61.08
C GLY A 254 -18.46 40.27 -61.23
N ARG A 255 -18.01 40.50 -62.47
CA ARG A 255 -16.70 41.11 -62.76
C ARG A 255 -16.91 42.26 -63.74
N LYS A 256 -16.34 43.42 -63.42
CA LYS A 256 -16.25 44.55 -64.35
C LYS A 256 -15.02 44.35 -65.23
N VAL A 257 -15.21 44.01 -66.49
CA VAL A 257 -14.14 44.08 -67.50
C VAL A 257 -14.11 45.51 -68.02
N SER A 258 -13.07 46.27 -67.64
CA SER A 258 -12.85 47.62 -68.13
C SER A 258 -11.80 47.60 -69.23
N ALA A 259 -12.23 47.33 -70.46
CA ALA A 259 -11.46 47.79 -71.61
C ALA A 259 -11.96 49.18 -71.99
N GLY A 260 -11.11 50.02 -72.58
CA GLY A 260 -11.50 51.36 -73.04
C GLY A 260 -12.59 51.33 -74.13
N SER A 261 -12.57 52.29 -75.05
CA SER A 261 -13.58 52.48 -76.11
C SER A 261 -13.73 51.33 -77.13
N GLY A 262 -13.11 50.16 -76.92
CA GLY A 262 -13.05 49.05 -77.88
C GLY A 262 -13.82 47.77 -77.53
N LEU A 263 -14.39 47.62 -76.33
CA LEU A 263 -15.24 46.45 -75.99
C LEU A 263 -16.66 46.90 -75.63
N ASN A 264 -17.59 46.83 -76.57
CA ASN A 264 -19.01 47.03 -76.32
C ASN A 264 -19.71 45.68 -76.14
N GLY A 265 -20.23 45.41 -74.94
CA GLY A 265 -21.00 44.21 -74.62
C GLY A 265 -20.59 43.57 -73.29
N GLY A 266 -21.22 44.01 -72.19
CA GLY A 266 -21.15 43.32 -70.90
C GLY A 266 -22.41 42.48 -70.66
N GLY A 267 -22.23 41.28 -70.10
CA GLY A 267 -23.28 40.33 -69.71
C GLY A 267 -22.70 39.24 -68.79
N ASP A 268 -23.57 38.36 -68.26
CA ASP A 268 -23.18 37.27 -67.35
C ASP A 268 -22.02 36.41 -67.93
N LEU A 269 -21.03 36.11 -67.10
CA LEU A 269 -19.85 35.30 -67.40
C LEU A 269 -20.04 33.81 -67.06
N SER A 270 -21.28 33.38 -66.79
CA SER A 270 -21.64 31.99 -66.51
C SER A 270 -21.36 31.00 -67.66
N ALA A 271 -20.95 31.47 -68.84
CA ALA A 271 -20.50 30.68 -69.97
C ALA A 271 -19.30 31.34 -70.68
N ASP A 272 -18.58 30.58 -71.51
CA ASP A 272 -17.45 31.06 -72.32
C ASP A 272 -17.85 32.28 -73.19
N ARG A 273 -16.94 33.26 -73.28
CA ARG A 273 -17.11 34.49 -74.07
C ARG A 273 -15.90 34.73 -74.95
N ALA A 274 -16.11 34.93 -76.25
CA ALA A 274 -15.07 35.34 -77.18
C ALA A 274 -14.92 36.87 -77.14
N ILE A 275 -13.73 37.36 -76.81
CA ILE A 275 -13.37 38.79 -76.93
C ILE A 275 -12.83 38.99 -78.35
N SER A 276 -13.59 39.67 -79.20
CA SER A 276 -13.19 40.00 -80.57
C SER A 276 -12.80 41.48 -80.66
N LEU A 277 -11.61 41.76 -81.19
CA LEU A 277 -11.22 43.10 -81.63
C LEU A 277 -11.62 43.20 -83.11
N GLY A 278 -12.53 44.12 -83.46
CA GLY A 278 -12.97 44.30 -84.84
C GLY A 278 -11.80 44.56 -85.79
N SER A 279 -11.90 44.05 -87.02
CA SER A 279 -10.87 44.19 -88.06
C SER A 279 -10.48 45.66 -88.29
N ALA A 280 -9.22 45.92 -88.68
CA ALA A 280 -8.81 47.29 -89.01
C ALA A 280 -9.60 47.83 -90.21
N LYS A 281 -10.14 49.05 -90.10
CA LYS A 281 -10.77 49.79 -91.21
C LYS A 281 -9.71 50.59 -91.97
N PRO A 282 -9.90 50.86 -93.28
CA PRO A 282 -9.04 51.77 -94.03
C PRO A 282 -9.01 53.18 -93.41
N ILE A 283 -7.85 53.82 -93.40
CA ILE A 283 -7.71 55.20 -92.93
C ILE A 283 -8.09 56.16 -94.07
N THR A 284 -9.00 57.10 -93.81
CA THR A 284 -9.47 58.11 -94.78
C THR A 284 -9.36 59.51 -94.17
N ASN A 285 -9.52 60.57 -94.99
CA ASN A 285 -9.51 61.95 -94.51
C ASN A 285 -10.66 62.32 -93.55
N SER A 286 -11.58 61.37 -93.30
CA SER A 286 -12.76 61.54 -92.45
C SER A 286 -12.78 60.59 -91.24
N THR A 287 -11.70 59.82 -91.00
CA THR A 287 -11.65 58.91 -89.84
C THR A 287 -11.53 59.66 -88.52
N THR A 288 -12.25 59.18 -87.50
CA THR A 288 -12.44 59.90 -86.23
C THR A 288 -11.87 59.18 -84.99
N GLY A 289 -11.29 57.99 -85.15
CA GLY A 289 -10.75 57.22 -84.03
C GLY A 289 -11.82 56.45 -83.28
N THR A 290 -12.69 55.76 -84.01
CA THR A 290 -13.84 55.03 -83.47
C THR A 290 -13.65 53.52 -83.57
N VAL A 291 -14.23 52.78 -82.62
CA VAL A 291 -14.35 51.33 -82.67
C VAL A 291 -15.83 50.97 -82.65
N ASP A 292 -16.27 50.12 -83.56
CA ASP A 292 -17.63 49.57 -83.61
C ASP A 292 -17.64 48.08 -84.00
N ASN A 293 -18.83 47.50 -84.12
CA ASN A 293 -19.05 46.09 -84.44
C ASN A 293 -18.51 45.64 -85.82
N THR A 294 -17.99 46.56 -86.62
CA THR A 294 -17.43 46.27 -87.96
C THR A 294 -15.94 46.61 -88.09
N GLY A 295 -15.32 47.24 -87.09
CA GLY A 295 -13.87 47.48 -87.07
C GLY A 295 -13.42 48.70 -86.28
N HIS A 296 -12.16 49.10 -86.47
CA HIS A 296 -11.57 50.30 -85.85
C HIS A 296 -10.75 51.15 -86.82
N ASP A 297 -10.68 52.47 -86.59
CA ASP A 297 -9.86 53.42 -87.36
C ASP A 297 -9.04 54.39 -86.47
N HIS A 298 -8.16 55.19 -87.09
CA HIS A 298 -7.38 56.25 -86.45
C HIS A 298 -7.44 57.56 -87.27
N PRO A 299 -7.42 58.74 -86.63
CA PRO A 299 -7.45 60.02 -87.35
C PRO A 299 -6.08 60.40 -87.94
N LEU A 300 -6.08 60.99 -89.15
CA LEU A 300 -4.91 61.63 -89.76
C LEU A 300 -4.95 63.13 -89.44
N GLY A 301 -3.96 63.67 -88.74
CA GLY A 301 -3.94 65.05 -88.24
C GLY A 301 -3.75 66.18 -89.27
N PHE A 302 -4.13 66.00 -90.55
CA PHE A 302 -4.06 67.05 -91.59
C PHE A 302 -5.37 67.86 -91.66
N VAL A 303 -5.30 69.16 -91.95
CA VAL A 303 -6.49 70.01 -92.19
C VAL A 303 -6.81 70.13 -93.68
N ALA A 304 -8.10 70.28 -94.03
CA ALA A 304 -8.57 70.31 -95.42
C ALA A 304 -7.86 71.34 -96.33
N ALA A 305 -7.29 72.41 -95.77
CA ALA A 305 -6.55 73.43 -96.52
C ALA A 305 -5.14 73.00 -96.99
N GLU A 306 -4.60 71.90 -96.46
CA GLU A 306 -3.27 71.37 -96.78
C GLU A 306 -3.28 70.34 -97.90
N VAL A 307 -4.47 69.87 -98.31
CA VAL A 307 -4.63 68.84 -99.35
C VAL A 307 -5.33 69.46 -100.55
N TYR A 308 -4.84 69.20 -101.76
CA TYR A 308 -5.51 69.62 -102.98
C TYR A 308 -6.86 68.92 -103.11
N THR A 309 -7.95 69.69 -103.16
CA THR A 309 -9.32 69.18 -103.32
C THR A 309 -9.95 69.59 -104.65
N GLY A 310 -9.17 70.18 -105.57
CA GLY A 310 -9.67 70.70 -106.84
C GLY A 310 -9.93 69.64 -107.92
N SER A 311 -10.75 70.00 -108.90
CA SER A 311 -11.04 69.24 -110.13
C SER A 311 -10.28 69.86 -111.33
N GLU A 312 -9.89 69.07 -112.33
CA GLU A 312 -9.08 69.52 -113.49
C GLU A 312 -9.71 70.65 -114.33
N THR A 313 -11.01 70.93 -114.15
CA THR A 313 -11.76 71.88 -114.96
C THR A 313 -11.89 73.30 -114.37
N ASP A 314 -11.59 73.49 -113.08
CA ASP A 314 -11.66 74.80 -112.40
C ASP A 314 -10.54 74.93 -111.36
N LEU A 315 -9.31 75.17 -111.84
CA LEU A 315 -8.08 75.34 -111.04
C LEU A 315 -8.12 76.60 -110.15
N THR A 316 -9.00 76.59 -109.14
CA THR A 316 -9.29 77.73 -108.26
C THR A 316 -8.96 77.47 -106.79
N ASP A 317 -8.87 76.19 -106.39
CA ASP A 317 -8.65 75.74 -105.00
C ASP A 317 -7.37 74.91 -104.85
N PHE A 318 -6.23 75.61 -104.83
CA PHE A 318 -4.92 75.00 -104.60
C PHE A 318 -4.57 74.91 -103.12
N PRO A 319 -3.83 73.90 -102.63
CA PRO A 319 -3.46 73.81 -101.21
C PRO A 319 -2.59 75.00 -100.78
N ILE A 320 -2.57 75.27 -99.48
CA ILE A 320 -1.62 76.24 -98.91
C ILE A 320 -0.19 75.82 -99.28
N GLY A 321 0.60 76.76 -99.78
CA GLY A 321 1.95 76.50 -100.24
C GLY A 321 2.09 76.32 -101.75
N GLU A 322 0.99 76.21 -102.51
CA GLU A 322 1.06 76.12 -103.97
C GLU A 322 1.64 77.40 -104.59
N SER A 323 2.42 77.26 -105.67
CA SER A 323 2.99 78.38 -106.41
C SER A 323 2.63 78.33 -107.90
N ILE A 324 2.11 79.45 -108.41
CA ILE A 324 1.68 79.60 -109.81
C ILE A 324 2.39 80.78 -110.48
N ILE A 325 2.33 80.83 -111.81
CA ILE A 325 2.87 81.93 -112.62
C ILE A 325 1.72 82.81 -113.11
N VAL A 326 1.80 84.12 -112.83
CA VAL A 326 0.75 85.10 -113.12
C VAL A 326 1.27 86.19 -114.05
N TYR A 327 0.56 86.42 -115.16
CA TYR A 327 0.84 87.52 -116.08
C TYR A 327 0.52 88.88 -115.44
N SER A 328 1.49 89.81 -115.40
CA SER A 328 1.27 91.17 -114.85
C SER A 328 0.80 92.17 -115.89
N GLY A 329 1.04 91.89 -117.18
CA GLY A 329 0.69 92.83 -118.25
C GLY A 329 1.49 94.12 -118.23
N GLY A 330 2.76 94.05 -117.84
CA GLY A 330 3.68 95.19 -117.80
C GLY A 330 3.71 95.96 -116.49
N LEU A 331 2.86 95.64 -115.50
CA LEU A 331 2.98 96.22 -114.16
C LEU A 331 4.10 95.55 -113.35
N VAL A 332 4.81 96.37 -112.57
CA VAL A 332 5.85 95.91 -111.65
C VAL A 332 5.25 95.70 -110.26
N PHE A 333 5.41 94.50 -109.69
CA PHE A 333 5.04 94.19 -108.31
C PHE A 333 6.29 94.00 -107.43
N ASN A 334 6.25 94.55 -106.22
CA ASN A 334 7.26 94.27 -105.20
C ASN A 334 7.14 92.81 -104.71
N ARG A 335 8.27 92.21 -104.31
CA ARG A 335 8.26 90.90 -103.64
C ARG A 335 7.36 90.98 -102.39
N ASN A 336 6.58 89.93 -102.16
CA ASN A 336 5.55 89.78 -101.12
C ASN A 336 4.32 90.70 -101.23
N ALA A 337 4.21 91.48 -102.31
CA ALA A 337 2.98 92.21 -102.59
C ALA A 337 1.80 91.25 -102.75
N LEU A 338 0.61 91.72 -102.38
CA LEU A 338 -0.62 90.99 -102.65
C LEU A 338 -0.86 91.00 -104.16
N ILE A 339 -1.13 89.83 -104.70
CA ILE A 339 -1.63 89.66 -106.06
C ILE A 339 -2.90 88.84 -105.96
N VAL A 340 -3.86 89.14 -106.82
CA VAL A 340 -5.07 88.32 -106.96
C VAL A 340 -4.93 87.63 -108.31
N PRO A 341 -4.42 86.39 -108.35
CA PRO A 341 -4.38 85.61 -109.56
C PRO A 341 -5.80 85.28 -109.96
N CYS A 342 -6.09 85.45 -111.24
CA CYS A 342 -7.30 85.00 -111.87
C CYS A 342 -6.93 83.99 -112.95
N HIS A 343 -7.79 83.02 -113.18
CA HIS A 343 -7.66 82.18 -114.37
C HIS A 343 -7.72 83.05 -115.63
N ASN A 344 -6.85 82.83 -116.61
CA ASN A 344 -6.84 83.59 -117.85
C ASN A 344 -7.93 83.05 -118.78
N LYS A 345 -8.98 83.83 -119.05
CA LYS A 345 -10.10 83.39 -119.89
C LYS A 345 -9.79 83.36 -121.38
N THR A 346 -8.70 83.99 -121.80
CA THR A 346 -8.27 84.06 -123.22
C THR A 346 -7.20 83.03 -123.59
N ASN A 347 -6.44 82.55 -122.60
CA ASN A 347 -5.43 81.50 -122.78
C ASN A 347 -5.70 80.43 -121.73
N GLY A 348 -6.50 79.41 -122.09
CA GLY A 348 -7.20 78.47 -121.20
C GLY A 348 -6.37 77.56 -120.30
N GLY A 349 -5.15 77.95 -119.94
CA GLY A 349 -4.33 77.32 -118.90
C GLY A 349 -3.34 78.28 -118.22
N GLY A 350 -3.39 79.58 -118.51
CA GLY A 350 -2.54 80.58 -117.86
C GLY A 350 -3.24 81.28 -116.69
N PHE A 351 -2.48 81.91 -115.80
CA PHE A 351 -3.02 82.84 -114.81
C PHE A 351 -2.64 84.28 -115.16
N THR A 352 -3.54 85.20 -114.92
CA THR A 352 -3.36 86.63 -115.13
C THR A 352 -3.81 87.37 -113.88
N ARG A 353 -3.34 88.58 -113.65
CA ARG A 353 -3.78 89.35 -112.48
C ARG A 353 -5.24 89.82 -112.64
N ALA A 354 -5.92 89.99 -111.52
CA ALA A 354 -7.21 90.67 -111.48
C ALA A 354 -7.15 92.07 -112.12
N ASN A 355 -8.30 92.54 -112.59
CA ASN A 355 -8.49 93.84 -113.25
C ASN A 355 -7.79 93.98 -114.62
N ARG A 356 -7.49 92.87 -115.29
CA ARG A 356 -7.15 92.86 -116.72
C ARG A 356 -8.32 92.37 -117.56
N SER A 357 -8.33 92.73 -118.85
CA SER A 357 -9.35 92.29 -119.80
C SER A 357 -9.40 90.77 -119.96
N ASP A 358 -8.26 90.08 -119.79
CA ASP A 358 -8.11 88.62 -119.84
C ASP A 358 -8.38 87.89 -118.50
N ALA A 359 -8.70 88.61 -117.43
CA ALA A 359 -8.97 88.00 -116.12
C ALA A 359 -10.36 87.32 -116.09
N GLY A 360 -10.37 86.07 -115.64
CA GLY A 360 -11.54 85.27 -115.25
C GLY A 360 -11.71 85.18 -113.73
N THR A 361 -12.16 84.03 -113.22
CA THR A 361 -12.42 83.81 -111.78
C THR A 361 -11.13 83.97 -110.95
N PRO A 362 -11.15 84.77 -109.86
CA PRO A 362 -10.05 84.83 -108.89
C PRO A 362 -9.80 83.48 -108.23
N LEU A 363 -8.54 83.13 -107.99
CA LEU A 363 -8.18 81.96 -107.20
C LEU A 363 -8.47 82.25 -105.73
N ASN A 364 -8.94 81.23 -105.02
CA ASN A 364 -9.24 81.34 -103.60
C ASN A 364 -7.96 81.47 -102.76
N GLY A 365 -8.08 82.14 -101.62
CA GLY A 365 -7.00 82.32 -100.67
C GLY A 365 -6.13 83.57 -100.89
N THR A 366 -5.14 83.72 -100.02
CA THR A 366 -4.21 84.84 -100.06
C THR A 366 -3.00 84.46 -100.90
N TRP A 367 -2.80 85.15 -102.01
CA TRP A 367 -1.66 84.95 -102.91
C TRP A 367 -0.67 86.09 -102.80
N ARG A 368 0.62 85.76 -102.67
CA ARG A 368 1.69 86.76 -102.59
C ARG A 368 2.75 86.55 -103.63
N VAL A 369 3.18 87.65 -104.23
CA VAL A 369 4.23 87.69 -105.25
C VAL A 369 5.57 87.22 -104.66
N ARG A 370 6.30 86.34 -105.35
CA ARG A 370 7.62 85.83 -104.93
C ARG A 370 8.78 86.33 -105.79
N GLY A 371 8.51 86.77 -107.01
CA GLY A 371 9.52 87.33 -107.92
C GLY A 371 8.99 87.45 -109.35
N GLY A 372 9.60 88.35 -110.15
CA GLY A 372 9.31 88.52 -111.57
C GLY A 372 10.19 87.64 -112.46
N LEU A 373 9.75 87.38 -113.69
CA LEU A 373 10.45 86.58 -114.71
C LEU A 373 10.66 87.41 -116.00
N GLY A 374 11.90 87.50 -116.51
CA GLY A 374 12.27 88.09 -117.84
C GLY A 374 13.32 89.22 -117.85
N ASP A 375 14.07 89.35 -118.97
CA ASP A 375 15.21 90.27 -119.20
C ASP A 375 14.79 91.74 -119.46
N GLY A 376 14.41 92.46 -118.40
CA GLY A 376 14.37 93.93 -118.43
C GLY A 376 13.01 94.62 -118.53
N HIS A 377 11.89 93.88 -118.68
CA HIS A 377 10.53 94.42 -118.50
C HIS A 377 9.56 93.41 -117.85
N ALA A 378 8.92 93.83 -116.76
CA ALA A 378 8.09 93.04 -115.83
C ALA A 378 6.79 92.47 -116.41
N GLN A 379 6.86 91.29 -117.05
CA GLN A 379 5.68 90.68 -117.70
C GLN A 379 5.04 89.50 -116.93
N TRP A 380 5.79 88.72 -116.15
CA TRP A 380 5.27 87.53 -115.43
C TRP A 380 5.81 87.45 -114.00
N TYR A 381 5.01 86.94 -113.05
CA TYR A 381 5.37 86.84 -111.64
C TYR A 381 4.98 85.50 -111.01
N HIS A 382 5.84 84.94 -110.17
CA HIS A 382 5.45 83.85 -109.27
C HIS A 382 4.53 84.37 -108.17
N ALA A 383 3.40 83.73 -107.96
CA ALA A 383 2.49 83.94 -106.84
C ALA A 383 2.38 82.66 -106.02
N LYS A 384 2.54 82.73 -104.70
CA LYS A 384 2.40 81.57 -103.80
C LYS A 384 1.18 81.76 -102.91
N ARG A 385 0.33 80.73 -102.77
CA ARG A 385 -0.76 80.71 -101.79
C ARG A 385 -0.16 80.56 -100.40
N VAL A 386 -0.49 81.49 -99.51
CA VAL A 386 0.05 81.53 -98.14
C VAL A 386 -0.99 81.36 -97.06
N GLY A 387 -2.26 81.39 -97.43
CA GLY A 387 -3.41 81.26 -96.55
C GLY A 387 -4.69 81.11 -97.35
#